data_AF-A0AAJ1WJ41-F1
#
_entry.id   AF-A0AAJ1WJ41-F1
#
_cell.length_a   1.000
_cell.length_b   1.000
_cell.length_c   1.000
_cell.angle_alpha   90.00
_cell.angle_beta   90.00
_cell.angle_gamma   90.00
#
_symmetry.space_group_name_H-M   'P 1'
#
loop_
_entity.id
_entity.type
_entity.pdbx_description
1 polymer ?
#
loop_
_entity_poly.entity_id
_entity_poly.type
_entity_poly.pdbx_seq_one_letter_code
_entity_poly.pdbx_strand_id
1 'polypeptide(L)'
;MEHKSVSPVFVGRRAELDTLRRASAQARAGAPQALLIGGEAGVGKPRLLEEFIAEAAREGDLVALGSCVESGAEGLPFAPFAALLRTLRRLLPEEFAAGAAGQEGELARLLPDLGEAPGGRSGEEGTARLFDLTARLLQHLAAERDIVLVVEDLHWADASTRRLIAYLFRTLRTGRLSVLASYRADDIHRRHPLRPLLAELDRLRTVQRLELPRFNRAEVARQLAGILAAEPDDSLVDDVFTRSEGNAFFVEELTVAARSGCHTGLTDSLRDLLLVRVEALPERSQHLVRLAAEGVISPKTASVHVSHILAKLEVSTRGEAAAVAHRLRLVGGAEGGTGSGRSEGETRGGEGR
;
A
#
# COMPACT_ATOMS: atom_id res chain seq x y z
N MET A 1 7.79 15.79 13.88
CA MET A 1 6.91 16.86 13.41
C MET A 1 6.18 16.27 12.21
N GLU A 2 5.00 15.70 12.44
CA GLU A 2 4.24 15.00 11.39
C GLU A 2 3.84 16.02 10.32
N HIS A 3 4.34 15.84 9.11
CA HIS A 3 3.81 16.56 7.96
C HIS A 3 2.36 16.10 7.77
N LYS A 4 1.42 16.94 8.19
CA LYS A 4 0.01 16.87 7.75
C LYS A 4 -0.07 17.32 6.29
N SER A 5 0.53 16.55 5.38
CA SER A 5 0.25 16.55 3.96
C SER A 5 -0.82 15.50 3.70
N VAL A 6 -2.05 15.77 4.17
CA VAL A 6 -3.23 15.03 3.75
C VAL A 6 -4.27 16.04 3.29
N SER A 7 -4.72 15.94 2.03
CA SER A 7 -5.86 16.72 1.54
C SER A 7 -7.05 16.49 2.47
N PRO A 8 -7.62 17.55 3.08
CA PRO A 8 -8.71 17.40 4.04
C PRO A 8 -10.01 16.94 3.36
N VAL A 9 -10.10 17.08 2.03
CA VAL A 9 -11.29 16.75 1.24
C VAL A 9 -11.15 15.34 0.66
N PHE A 10 -12.18 14.52 0.83
CA PHE A 10 -12.29 13.25 0.13
C PHE A 10 -12.60 13.50 -1.36
N VAL A 11 -11.61 13.26 -2.22
CA VAL A 11 -11.71 13.54 -3.67
C VAL A 11 -11.82 12.25 -4.47
N GLY A 12 -12.71 12.28 -5.46
CA GLY A 12 -12.97 11.12 -6.31
C GLY A 12 -13.66 10.00 -5.55
N ARG A 13 -13.47 8.76 -6.03
CA ARG A 13 -13.79 7.52 -5.32
C ARG A 13 -15.26 7.27 -4.92
N ARG A 14 -16.20 8.04 -5.47
CA ARG A 14 -17.63 7.89 -5.14
C ARG A 14 -18.14 6.50 -5.49
N ALA A 15 -17.77 5.97 -6.67
CA ALA A 15 -18.20 4.66 -7.12
C ALA A 15 -17.63 3.53 -6.24
N GLU A 16 -16.37 3.66 -5.83
CA GLU A 16 -15.67 2.75 -4.93
C GLU A 16 -16.31 2.78 -3.53
N LEU A 17 -16.55 3.97 -2.96
CA LEU A 17 -17.23 4.12 -1.68
C LEU A 17 -18.67 3.59 -1.71
N ASP A 18 -19.42 3.84 -2.78
CA ASP A 18 -20.76 3.29 -2.96
C ASP A 18 -20.75 1.77 -3.05
N THR A 19 -19.67 1.17 -3.56
CA THR A 19 -19.48 -0.28 -3.56
C THR A 19 -19.31 -0.81 -2.14
N LEU A 20 -18.47 -0.15 -1.31
CA LEU A 20 -18.31 -0.50 0.10
C LEU A 20 -19.62 -0.34 0.88
N ARG A 21 -20.38 0.74 0.64
CA ARG A 21 -21.70 0.97 1.25
C ARG A 21 -22.70 -0.13 0.91
N ARG A 22 -22.79 -0.51 -0.37
CA ARG A 22 -23.67 -1.61 -0.81
C ARG A 22 -23.29 -2.94 -0.17
N ALA A 23 -22.00 -3.19 0.02
CA ALA A 23 -21.55 -4.37 0.73
C ALA A 23 -21.95 -4.28 2.21
N SER A 24 -21.66 -3.18 2.92
CA SER A 24 -22.05 -3.06 4.33
C SER A 24 -23.56 -3.24 4.54
N ALA A 25 -24.39 -2.65 3.67
CA ALA A 25 -25.83 -2.84 3.71
C ALA A 25 -26.26 -4.31 3.55
N GLN A 26 -25.61 -5.08 2.68
CA GLN A 26 -25.87 -6.52 2.54
C GLN A 26 -25.41 -7.30 3.77
N ALA A 27 -24.26 -6.94 4.35
CA ALA A 27 -23.79 -7.53 5.61
C ALA A 27 -24.81 -7.30 6.74
N ARG A 28 -25.29 -6.07 6.92
CA ARG A 28 -26.33 -5.76 7.92
C ARG A 28 -27.63 -6.55 7.72
N ALA A 29 -27.95 -6.90 6.47
CA ALA A 29 -29.07 -7.80 6.15
C ALA A 29 -28.80 -9.28 6.45
N GLY A 30 -27.65 -9.62 7.05
CA GLY A 30 -27.26 -10.97 7.46
C GLY A 30 -26.51 -11.78 6.41
N ALA A 31 -26.10 -11.15 5.30
CA ALA A 31 -25.32 -11.78 4.24
C ALA A 31 -23.86 -11.32 4.29
N PRO A 32 -22.93 -12.12 4.89
CA PRO A 32 -21.55 -11.69 5.07
C PRO A 32 -20.89 -11.28 3.76
N GLN A 33 -20.07 -10.24 3.82
CA GLN A 33 -19.35 -9.71 2.67
C GLN A 33 -17.85 -9.87 2.83
N ALA A 34 -17.18 -10.23 1.74
CA ALA A 34 -15.73 -10.31 1.66
C ALA A 34 -15.24 -9.44 0.51
N LEU A 35 -14.38 -8.46 0.78
CA LEU A 35 -13.90 -7.51 -0.20
C LEU A 35 -12.38 -7.46 -0.22
N LEU A 36 -11.82 -7.51 -1.43
CA LEU A 36 -10.40 -7.29 -1.71
C LEU A 36 -10.24 -5.91 -2.36
N ILE A 37 -9.40 -5.07 -1.77
CA ILE A 37 -9.13 -3.71 -2.24
C ILE A 37 -7.70 -3.64 -2.76
N GLY A 38 -7.58 -3.70 -4.08
CA GLY A 38 -6.32 -3.61 -4.79
C GLY A 38 -6.05 -2.20 -5.29
N GLY A 39 -4.78 -1.90 -5.54
CA GLY A 39 -4.36 -0.66 -6.17
C GLY A 39 -2.88 -0.40 -5.90
N GLU A 40 -2.32 0.56 -6.62
CA GLU A 40 -0.91 0.93 -6.49
C GLU A 40 -0.58 1.60 -5.14
N ALA A 41 0.68 1.58 -4.74
CA ALA A 41 1.15 2.36 -3.60
C ALA A 41 0.76 3.84 -3.75
N GLY A 42 0.29 4.48 -2.67
CA GLY A 42 -0.09 5.90 -2.70
C GLY A 42 -1.38 6.25 -3.46
N VAL A 43 -2.09 5.29 -4.07
CA VAL A 43 -3.32 5.56 -4.86
C VAL A 43 -4.53 6.00 -4.02
N GLY A 44 -4.43 5.93 -2.68
CA GLY A 44 -5.48 6.34 -1.74
C GLY A 44 -6.31 5.21 -1.12
N LYS A 45 -5.81 3.96 -1.09
CA LYS A 45 -6.51 2.84 -0.43
C LYS A 45 -6.80 3.10 1.07
N PRO A 46 -5.82 3.56 1.89
CA PRO A 46 -6.09 3.83 3.31
C PRO A 46 -7.13 4.95 3.48
N ARG A 47 -7.04 6.02 2.66
CA ARG A 47 -8.00 7.12 2.68
C ARG A 47 -9.44 6.68 2.35
N LEU A 48 -9.62 5.78 1.38
CA LEU A 48 -10.93 5.19 1.07
C LEU A 48 -11.46 4.38 2.26
N LEU A 49 -10.60 3.57 2.89
CA LEU A 49 -10.97 2.77 4.06
C LEU A 49 -11.32 3.65 5.26
N GLU A 50 -10.52 4.67 5.57
CA GLU A 50 -10.78 5.64 6.63
C GLU A 50 -12.13 6.32 6.45
N GLU A 51 -12.43 6.81 5.24
CA GLU A 51 -13.72 7.43 4.93
C GLU A 51 -14.85 6.45 5.21
N PHE A 52 -14.79 5.24 4.63
CA PHE A 52 -15.79 4.20 4.82
C PHE A 52 -15.96 3.80 6.30
N ILE A 53 -14.87 3.62 7.03
CA ILE A 53 -14.86 3.28 8.47
C ILE A 53 -15.55 4.38 9.27
N ALA A 54 -15.26 5.65 8.97
CA ALA A 54 -15.91 6.77 9.63
C ALA A 54 -17.42 6.80 9.33
N GLU A 55 -17.85 6.42 8.12
CA GLU A 55 -19.28 6.28 7.81
C GLU A 55 -19.93 5.12 8.56
N ALA A 56 -19.32 3.94 8.53
CA ALA A 56 -19.79 2.75 9.21
C ALA A 56 -19.96 2.98 10.72
N ALA A 57 -18.97 3.63 11.36
CA ALA A 57 -19.04 3.98 12.77
C ALA A 57 -20.19 4.97 13.09
N ARG A 58 -20.47 5.93 12.20
CA ARG A 58 -21.64 6.84 12.34
C ARG A 58 -22.97 6.12 12.19
N GLU A 59 -23.01 5.05 11.39
CA GLU A 59 -24.17 4.19 11.20
C GLU A 59 -24.36 3.18 12.34
N GLY A 60 -23.40 3.09 13.27
CA GLY A 60 -23.44 2.22 14.44
C GLY A 60 -22.73 0.87 14.25
N ASP A 61 -22.06 0.65 13.12
CA ASP A 61 -21.27 -0.55 12.89
C ASP A 61 -20.05 -0.58 13.82
N LEU A 62 -19.72 -1.77 14.34
CA LEU A 62 -18.52 -2.00 15.12
C LEU A 62 -17.34 -2.28 14.19
N VAL A 63 -16.39 -1.36 14.16
CA VAL A 63 -15.19 -1.48 13.31
C VAL A 63 -14.01 -2.00 14.12
N ALA A 64 -13.34 -3.02 13.59
CA ALA A 64 -12.03 -3.45 14.04
C ALA A 64 -11.04 -3.39 12.87
N LEU A 65 -9.82 -2.92 13.14
CA LEU A 65 -8.74 -2.82 12.16
C LEU A 65 -7.51 -3.60 12.63
N GLY A 66 -6.84 -4.26 11.69
CA GLY A 66 -5.54 -4.88 11.88
C GLY A 66 -4.69 -4.73 10.63
N SER A 67 -3.42 -4.40 10.79
CA SER A 67 -2.50 -4.18 9.67
C SER A 67 -1.43 -5.27 9.66
N CYS A 68 -1.13 -5.78 8.47
CA CYS A 68 0.06 -6.60 8.27
C CYS A 68 1.30 -5.70 8.33
N VAL A 69 2.38 -6.22 8.90
CA VAL A 69 3.65 -5.48 8.98
C VAL A 69 4.72 -6.28 8.25
N GLU A 70 5.59 -5.56 7.54
CA GLU A 70 6.78 -6.15 6.97
C GLU A 70 7.72 -6.58 8.12
N SER A 71 7.80 -7.89 8.37
CA SER A 71 8.58 -8.44 9.49
C SER A 71 9.31 -9.71 9.07
N GLY A 72 10.41 -9.57 8.34
CA GLY A 72 11.29 -10.69 7.97
C GLY A 72 10.61 -11.84 7.22
N ALA A 73 11.31 -12.96 7.05
CA ALA A 73 10.86 -14.06 6.21
C ALA A 73 9.61 -14.81 6.74
N GLU A 74 9.29 -14.69 8.03
CA GLU A 74 8.19 -15.43 8.66
C GLU A 74 7.04 -14.56 9.17
N GLY A 75 7.25 -13.25 9.39
CA GLY A 75 6.24 -12.37 10.00
C GLY A 75 5.86 -12.78 11.43
N LEU A 76 5.06 -11.96 12.10
CA LEU A 76 4.41 -12.36 13.34
C LEU A 76 3.10 -13.08 12.99
N PRO A 77 2.94 -14.37 13.34
CA PRO A 77 1.75 -15.13 12.98
C PRO A 77 0.49 -14.45 13.46
N PHE A 78 -0.45 -14.24 12.54
CA PHE A 78 -1.78 -13.73 12.83
C PHE A 78 -1.84 -12.32 13.44
N ALA A 79 -0.75 -11.53 13.36
CA ALA A 79 -0.70 -10.18 13.93
C ALA A 79 -1.93 -9.29 13.63
N PRO A 80 -2.43 -9.19 12.38
CA PRO A 80 -3.63 -8.36 12.12
C PRO A 80 -4.88 -8.92 12.80
N PHE A 81 -5.05 -10.24 12.84
CA PHE A 81 -6.20 -10.87 13.51
C PHE A 81 -6.14 -10.75 15.03
N ALA A 82 -4.94 -10.79 15.62
CA ALA A 82 -4.76 -10.48 17.03
C ALA A 82 -5.23 -9.04 17.33
N ALA A 83 -4.84 -8.05 16.52
CA ALA A 83 -5.27 -6.66 16.68
C ALA A 83 -6.80 -6.50 16.55
N LEU A 84 -7.40 -7.14 15.54
CA LEU A 84 -8.85 -7.17 15.32
C LEU A 84 -9.59 -7.74 16.54
N LEU A 85 -9.20 -8.93 17.00
CA LEU A 85 -9.87 -9.61 18.11
C LEU A 85 -9.66 -8.87 19.44
N ARG A 86 -8.52 -8.20 19.67
CA ARG A 86 -8.34 -7.31 20.84
C ARG A 86 -9.34 -6.16 20.83
N THR A 87 -9.55 -5.56 19.66
CA THR A 87 -10.54 -4.48 19.49
C THR A 87 -11.94 -4.98 19.80
N LEU A 88 -12.34 -6.12 19.22
CA LEU A 88 -13.66 -6.71 19.47
C LEU A 88 -13.86 -7.09 20.94
N ARG A 89 -12.85 -7.69 21.58
CA ARG A 89 -12.90 -8.02 23.02
C ARG A 89 -13.11 -6.78 23.89
N ARG A 90 -12.52 -5.64 23.52
CA ARG A 90 -12.71 -4.37 24.25
C ARG A 90 -14.09 -3.77 24.03
N LEU A 91 -14.66 -3.91 22.83
CA LEU A 91 -15.96 -3.35 22.47
C LEU A 91 -17.15 -4.22 22.91
N LEU A 92 -16.95 -5.54 22.97
CA LEU A 92 -17.97 -6.56 23.26
C LEU A 92 -17.45 -7.57 24.30
N PRO A 93 -17.10 -7.13 25.53
CA PRO A 93 -16.43 -8.00 26.50
C PRO A 93 -17.25 -9.24 26.88
N GLU A 94 -18.56 -9.07 27.09
CA GLU A 94 -19.46 -10.15 27.52
C GLU A 94 -19.74 -11.14 26.37
N GLU A 95 -20.08 -10.63 25.18
CA GLU A 95 -20.33 -11.46 24.00
C GLU A 95 -19.05 -12.18 23.55
N PHE A 96 -17.89 -11.54 23.67
CA PHE A 96 -16.61 -12.17 23.38
C PHE A 96 -16.30 -13.28 24.38
N ALA A 97 -16.49 -13.05 25.68
CA ALA A 97 -16.28 -14.06 26.70
C ALA A 97 -17.22 -15.26 26.51
N ALA A 98 -18.51 -15.01 26.21
CA ALA A 98 -19.48 -16.05 25.93
C ALA A 98 -19.11 -16.88 24.67
N GLY A 99 -18.69 -16.21 23.59
CA GLY A 99 -18.27 -16.88 22.36
C GLY A 99 -16.94 -17.65 22.48
N ALA A 100 -16.06 -17.23 23.39
CA ALA A 100 -14.77 -17.85 23.65
C ALA A 100 -14.82 -18.96 24.73
N ALA A 101 -15.94 -19.06 25.45
CA ALA A 101 -16.08 -19.93 26.62
C ALA A 101 -15.68 -21.38 26.35
N GLY A 102 -14.72 -21.90 27.12
CA GLY A 102 -14.19 -23.26 27.00
C GLY A 102 -13.24 -23.48 25.81
N GLN A 103 -12.91 -22.44 25.05
CA GLN A 103 -11.99 -22.47 23.91
C GLN A 103 -10.84 -21.44 24.04
N GLU A 104 -10.71 -20.81 25.20
CA GLU A 104 -9.77 -19.73 25.49
C GLU A 104 -8.33 -20.16 25.22
N GLY A 105 -7.96 -21.38 25.59
CA GLY A 105 -6.62 -21.93 25.35
C GLY A 105 -6.28 -22.03 23.85
N GLU A 106 -7.20 -22.49 23.00
CA GLU A 106 -6.91 -22.55 21.56
C GLU A 106 -6.87 -21.14 20.96
N LEU A 107 -7.79 -20.25 21.35
CA LEU A 107 -7.83 -18.85 20.92
C LEU A 107 -6.62 -18.04 21.44
N ALA A 108 -5.95 -18.48 22.50
CA ALA A 108 -4.73 -17.85 23.01
C ALA A 108 -3.57 -17.86 22.00
N ARG A 109 -3.62 -18.72 20.97
CA ARG A 109 -2.69 -18.69 19.85
C ARG A 109 -2.81 -17.42 18.99
N LEU A 110 -4.00 -16.81 18.94
CA LEU A 110 -4.25 -15.51 18.30
C LEU A 110 -4.17 -14.37 19.30
N LEU A 111 -4.63 -14.60 20.52
CA LEU A 111 -4.71 -13.62 21.59
C LEU A 111 -4.09 -14.15 22.87
N PRO A 112 -2.76 -14.04 23.05
CA PRO A 112 -2.08 -14.54 24.26
C PRO A 112 -2.71 -14.02 25.57
N ASP A 113 -3.35 -12.86 25.53
CA ASP A 113 -4.05 -12.23 26.66
C ASP A 113 -5.33 -12.98 27.11
N LEU A 114 -5.71 -14.09 26.46
CA LEU A 114 -6.85 -14.95 26.84
C LEU A 114 -6.45 -16.09 27.79
N GLY A 115 -5.17 -16.47 27.84
CA GLY A 115 -4.69 -17.57 28.66
C GLY A 115 -3.47 -18.26 28.06
N GLU A 116 -3.10 -19.42 28.59
CA GLU A 116 -2.00 -20.20 28.04
C GLU A 116 -2.47 -21.04 26.84
N ALA A 117 -1.77 -20.90 25.71
CA ALA A 117 -2.00 -21.74 24.56
C ALA A 117 -1.57 -23.19 24.87
N PRO A 118 -2.36 -24.22 24.51
CA PRO A 118 -2.01 -25.60 24.82
C PRO A 118 -0.69 -25.98 24.13
N GLY A 119 0.34 -26.25 24.94
CA GLY A 119 1.60 -26.79 24.47
C GLY A 119 1.39 -28.19 23.88
N GLY A 120 1.65 -28.37 22.59
CA GLY A 120 1.72 -29.70 21.98
C GLY A 120 0.77 -30.01 20.81
N ARG A 121 -0.14 -29.09 20.43
CA ARG A 121 -1.01 -29.27 19.23
C ARG A 121 -0.62 -28.34 18.08
N SER A 122 0.67 -28.23 17.77
CA SER A 122 1.23 -27.35 16.74
C SER A 122 1.17 -27.91 15.30
N GLY A 123 0.30 -28.89 15.03
CA GLY A 123 0.08 -29.49 13.72
C GLY A 123 -1.12 -28.92 12.94
N GLU A 124 -1.35 -29.45 11.73
CA GLU A 124 -2.41 -29.00 10.81
C GLU A 124 -3.82 -29.07 11.43
N GLU A 125 -4.11 -30.10 12.22
CA GLU A 125 -5.38 -30.25 12.94
C GLU A 125 -5.61 -29.10 13.95
N GLY A 126 -4.55 -28.66 14.63
CA GLY A 126 -4.60 -27.52 15.54
C GLY A 126 -4.87 -26.21 14.79
N THR A 127 -4.29 -26.05 13.60
CA THR A 127 -4.56 -24.90 12.72
C THR A 127 -6.01 -24.90 12.22
N ALA A 128 -6.52 -26.04 11.74
CA ALA A 128 -7.89 -26.15 11.27
C ALA A 128 -8.90 -25.84 12.39
N ARG A 129 -8.66 -26.36 13.60
CA ARG A 129 -9.48 -26.06 14.77
C ARG A 129 -9.41 -24.58 15.14
N LEU A 130 -8.23 -23.97 15.14
CA LEU A 130 -8.08 -22.54 15.41
C LEU A 130 -8.89 -21.69 14.42
N PHE A 131 -8.85 -22.04 13.14
CA PHE A 131 -9.58 -21.31 12.10
C PHE A 131 -11.09 -21.44 12.27
N ASP A 132 -11.59 -22.65 12.55
CA ASP A 132 -13.01 -22.90 12.84
C ASP A 132 -13.46 -22.12 14.08
N LEU A 133 -12.70 -22.17 15.18
CA LEU A 133 -13.00 -21.42 16.40
C LEU A 133 -13.03 -19.91 16.16
N THR A 134 -12.09 -19.40 15.36
CA THR A 134 -12.06 -17.97 14.98
C THR A 134 -13.29 -17.59 14.18
N ALA A 135 -13.67 -18.39 13.19
CA ALA A 135 -14.86 -18.13 12.38
C ALA A 135 -16.14 -18.16 13.23
N ARG A 136 -16.27 -19.15 14.13
CA ARG A 136 -17.42 -19.27 15.05
C ARG A 136 -17.52 -18.10 16.01
N LEU A 137 -16.38 -17.66 16.58
CA LEU A 137 -16.35 -16.48 17.43
C LEU A 137 -16.82 -15.24 16.67
N LEU A 138 -16.31 -15.02 15.47
CA LEU A 138 -16.74 -13.88 14.63
C LEU A 138 -18.22 -13.97 14.27
N GLN A 139 -18.73 -15.17 13.96
CA GLN A 139 -20.16 -15.38 13.69
C GLN A 139 -21.03 -15.14 14.93
N HIS A 140 -20.57 -15.56 16.11
CA HIS A 140 -21.27 -15.32 17.37
C HIS A 140 -21.38 -13.82 17.65
N LEU A 141 -20.26 -13.09 17.53
CA LEU A 141 -20.23 -11.64 17.71
C LEU A 141 -21.11 -10.92 16.67
N ALA A 142 -21.08 -11.38 15.42
CA ALA A 142 -21.85 -10.82 14.33
C ALA A 142 -23.31 -11.29 14.26
N ALA A 143 -23.80 -12.05 15.25
CA ALA A 143 -25.19 -12.50 15.29
C ALA A 143 -26.15 -11.32 15.53
N GLU A 144 -25.78 -10.45 16.48
CA GLU A 144 -26.60 -9.31 16.94
C GLU A 144 -25.95 -7.95 16.65
N ARG A 145 -24.71 -7.94 16.16
CA ARG A 145 -23.92 -6.73 15.90
C ARG A 145 -23.50 -6.66 14.44
N ASP A 146 -23.58 -5.47 13.87
CA ASP A 146 -23.04 -5.17 12.56
C ASP A 146 -21.53 -4.93 12.71
N ILE A 147 -20.69 -5.81 12.14
CA ILE A 147 -19.23 -5.80 12.34
C ILE A 147 -18.52 -5.58 11.00
N VAL A 148 -17.56 -4.65 11.00
CA VAL A 148 -16.64 -4.41 9.88
C VAL A 148 -15.22 -4.74 10.34
N LEU A 149 -14.61 -5.74 9.73
CA LEU A 149 -13.21 -6.10 9.92
C LEU A 149 -12.38 -5.57 8.76
N VAL A 150 -11.30 -4.87 9.07
CA VAL A 150 -10.38 -4.33 8.06
C VAL A 150 -8.99 -4.92 8.28
N VAL A 151 -8.48 -5.63 7.27
CA VAL A 151 -7.12 -6.18 7.22
C VAL A 151 -6.29 -5.39 6.21
N GLU A 152 -5.39 -4.54 6.70
CA GLU A 152 -4.56 -3.74 5.81
C GLU A 152 -3.27 -4.44 5.38
N ASP A 153 -2.77 -4.03 4.22
CA ASP A 153 -1.46 -4.40 3.70
C ASP A 153 -1.23 -5.92 3.59
N LEU A 154 -2.23 -6.65 3.09
CA LEU A 154 -2.21 -8.11 2.96
C LEU A 154 -1.02 -8.65 2.14
N HIS A 155 -0.36 -7.81 1.34
CA HIS A 155 0.90 -8.13 0.66
C HIS A 155 2.04 -8.45 1.62
N TRP A 156 2.04 -7.88 2.83
CA TRP A 156 2.99 -8.19 3.90
C TRP A 156 2.52 -9.30 4.86
N ALA A 157 1.34 -9.88 4.64
CA ALA A 157 0.80 -10.91 5.53
C ALA A 157 1.71 -12.14 5.60
N ASP A 158 1.87 -12.74 6.78
CA ASP A 158 2.56 -14.02 6.96
C ASP A 158 1.76 -15.21 6.40
N ALA A 159 2.38 -16.39 6.36
CA ALA A 159 1.73 -17.60 5.83
C ALA A 159 0.47 -18.01 6.60
N SER A 160 0.46 -17.85 7.91
CA SER A 160 -0.65 -18.23 8.78
C SER A 160 -1.81 -17.25 8.63
N THR A 161 -1.53 -15.93 8.59
CA THR A 161 -2.53 -14.89 8.28
C THR A 161 -3.18 -15.11 6.92
N ARG A 162 -2.38 -15.40 5.87
CA ARG A 162 -2.90 -15.70 4.52
C ARG A 162 -3.82 -16.93 4.51
N ARG A 163 -3.49 -17.96 5.28
CA ARG A 163 -4.35 -19.17 5.39
C ARG A 163 -5.65 -18.89 6.16
N LEU A 164 -5.58 -18.10 7.23
CA LEU A 164 -6.76 -17.74 8.03
C LEU A 164 -7.73 -16.86 7.21
N ILE A 165 -7.24 -15.84 6.50
CA ILE A 165 -8.13 -15.00 5.68
C ILE A 165 -8.79 -15.81 4.55
N ALA A 166 -8.04 -16.74 3.92
CA ALA A 166 -8.58 -17.64 2.91
C ALA A 166 -9.71 -18.51 3.47
N TYR A 167 -9.52 -19.03 4.70
CA TYR A 167 -10.53 -19.82 5.39
C TYR A 167 -11.77 -18.98 5.71
N LEU A 168 -11.61 -17.78 6.27
CA LEU A 168 -12.73 -16.91 6.62
C LEU A 168 -13.58 -16.53 5.39
N PHE A 169 -12.93 -16.17 4.27
CA PHE A 169 -13.62 -15.80 3.03
C PHE A 169 -14.43 -16.96 2.42
N ARG A 170 -14.11 -18.21 2.79
CA ARG A 170 -14.82 -19.42 2.35
C ARG A 170 -15.92 -19.86 3.30
N THR A 171 -15.70 -19.71 4.60
CA THR A 171 -16.52 -20.36 5.64
C THR A 171 -17.58 -19.43 6.22
N LEU A 172 -17.38 -18.11 6.18
CA LEU A 172 -18.38 -17.17 6.67
C LEU A 172 -19.59 -17.14 5.72
N ARG A 173 -20.73 -17.68 6.18
CA ARG A 173 -21.98 -17.81 5.40
C ARG A 173 -23.16 -17.08 6.01
N THR A 174 -23.10 -16.77 7.29
CA THR A 174 -24.17 -16.13 8.07
C THR A 174 -23.58 -15.10 9.01
N GLY A 175 -24.40 -14.13 9.42
CA GLY A 175 -24.03 -13.07 10.36
C GLY A 175 -23.85 -11.73 9.68
N ARG A 176 -23.83 -10.68 10.48
CA ARG A 176 -23.77 -9.30 10.03
C ARG A 176 -22.34 -8.80 9.96
N LEU A 177 -21.56 -9.40 9.05
CA LEU A 177 -20.11 -9.27 9.02
C LEU A 177 -19.60 -8.85 7.64
N SER A 178 -18.83 -7.77 7.59
CA SER A 178 -18.03 -7.38 6.43
C SER A 178 -16.55 -7.56 6.72
N VAL A 179 -15.81 -8.24 5.84
CA VAL A 179 -14.35 -8.37 5.92
C VAL A 179 -13.71 -7.72 4.70
N LEU A 180 -13.00 -6.63 4.92
CA LEU A 180 -12.28 -5.87 3.91
C LEU A 180 -10.79 -6.17 4.05
N ALA A 181 -10.10 -6.42 2.95
CA ALA A 181 -8.65 -6.55 2.97
C ALA A 181 -8.00 -5.77 1.84
N SER A 182 -7.03 -4.92 2.17
CA SER A 182 -6.29 -4.10 1.20
C SER A 182 -4.93 -4.71 0.87
N TYR A 183 -4.43 -4.48 -0.35
CA TYR A 183 -3.06 -4.81 -0.72
C TYR A 183 -2.55 -3.87 -1.82
N ARG A 184 -1.22 -3.83 -1.96
CA ARG A 184 -0.52 -3.11 -3.04
C ARG A 184 -0.37 -4.03 -4.23
N ALA A 185 -0.99 -3.67 -5.35
CA ALA A 185 -1.00 -4.52 -6.55
C ALA A 185 0.36 -4.53 -7.27
N ASP A 186 1.09 -3.42 -7.15
CA ASP A 186 2.43 -3.19 -7.71
C ASP A 186 3.53 -4.01 -7.01
N ASP A 187 3.37 -4.35 -5.73
CA ASP A 187 4.33 -5.17 -4.99
C ASP A 187 4.19 -6.68 -5.28
N ILE A 188 3.12 -7.11 -5.96
CA ILE A 188 2.83 -8.52 -6.24
C ILE A 188 3.59 -9.02 -7.48
N HIS A 189 4.88 -9.30 -7.31
CA HIS A 189 5.69 -9.94 -8.34
C HIS A 189 5.28 -11.42 -8.60
N ARG A 190 5.83 -12.03 -9.65
CA ARG A 190 5.45 -13.40 -10.11
C ARG A 190 5.59 -14.51 -9.07
N ARG A 191 6.49 -14.34 -8.10
CA ARG A 191 6.77 -15.33 -7.03
C ARG A 191 6.21 -14.89 -5.67
N HIS A 192 5.47 -13.79 -5.62
CA HIS A 192 4.96 -13.25 -4.38
C HIS A 192 3.95 -14.23 -3.74
N PRO A 193 4.05 -14.54 -2.43
CA PRO A 193 3.25 -15.58 -1.79
C PRO A 193 1.75 -15.25 -1.70
N LEU A 194 1.36 -13.97 -1.84
CA LEU A 194 -0.04 -13.57 -1.92
C LEU A 194 -0.69 -13.89 -3.27
N ARG A 195 0.09 -14.04 -4.35
CA ARG A 195 -0.45 -14.21 -5.71
C ARG A 195 -1.33 -15.47 -5.88
N PRO A 196 -0.94 -16.66 -5.38
CA PRO A 196 -1.82 -17.84 -5.43
C PRO A 196 -3.12 -17.64 -4.64
N LEU A 197 -3.05 -16.97 -3.49
CA LEU A 197 -4.23 -16.67 -2.67
C LEU A 197 -5.20 -15.76 -3.41
N LEU A 198 -4.72 -14.67 -4.03
CA LEU A 198 -5.59 -13.79 -4.82
C LEU A 198 -6.29 -14.55 -5.96
N ALA A 199 -5.55 -15.41 -6.68
CA ALA A 199 -6.13 -16.22 -7.75
C ALA A 199 -7.16 -17.24 -7.26
N GLU A 200 -7.01 -17.73 -6.03
CA GLU A 200 -7.99 -18.60 -5.37
C GLU A 200 -9.24 -17.82 -4.96
N LEU A 201 -9.07 -16.64 -4.34
CA LEU A 201 -10.17 -15.79 -3.89
C LEU A 201 -10.97 -15.20 -5.04
N ASP A 202 -10.33 -14.84 -6.16
CA ASP A 202 -10.99 -14.33 -7.37
C ASP A 202 -11.98 -15.34 -7.97
N ARG A 203 -11.81 -16.64 -7.69
CA ARG A 203 -12.74 -17.70 -8.15
C ARG A 203 -13.97 -17.84 -7.27
N LEU A 204 -13.97 -17.25 -6.07
CA LEU A 204 -15.08 -17.32 -5.13
C LEU A 204 -16.10 -16.23 -5.47
N ARG A 205 -17.31 -16.64 -5.86
CA ARG A 205 -18.42 -15.71 -6.17
C ARG A 205 -18.83 -14.82 -5.00
N THR A 206 -18.46 -15.19 -3.78
CA THR A 206 -18.74 -14.46 -2.55
C THR A 206 -17.70 -13.39 -2.22
N VAL A 207 -16.59 -13.33 -2.98
CA VAL A 207 -15.54 -12.32 -2.80
C VAL A 207 -15.69 -11.27 -3.89
N GLN A 208 -15.80 -10.01 -3.48
CA GLN A 208 -15.80 -8.88 -4.39
C GLN A 208 -14.42 -8.26 -4.46
N ARG A 209 -13.94 -7.98 -5.68
CA ARG A 209 -12.67 -7.28 -5.89
C ARG A 209 -12.91 -5.86 -6.38
N LEU A 210 -12.26 -4.92 -5.70
CA LEU A 210 -12.29 -3.50 -5.98
C LEU A 210 -10.85 -3.04 -6.27
N GLU A 211 -10.55 -2.78 -7.53
CA GLU A 211 -9.26 -2.20 -7.93
C GLU A 211 -9.40 -0.68 -8.01
N LEU A 212 -8.57 0.05 -7.26
CA LEU A 212 -8.55 1.51 -7.27
C LEU A 212 -7.71 1.98 -8.46
N PRO A 213 -8.32 2.61 -9.48
CA PRO A 213 -7.57 3.22 -10.57
C PRO A 213 -6.80 4.45 -10.06
N ARG A 214 -5.84 4.97 -10.84
CA ARG A 214 -5.30 6.31 -10.59
C ARG A 214 -6.35 7.39 -10.84
N PHE A 215 -6.12 8.58 -10.29
CA PHE A 215 -6.97 9.73 -10.56
C PHE A 215 -6.85 10.19 -12.01
N ASN A 216 -7.99 10.56 -12.58
CA ASN A 216 -8.01 11.29 -13.84
C ASN A 216 -7.66 12.78 -13.62
N ARG A 217 -7.44 13.52 -14.72
CA ARG A 217 -7.10 14.96 -14.67
C ARG A 217 -8.08 15.78 -13.82
N ALA A 218 -9.38 15.53 -13.92
CA ALA A 218 -10.40 16.28 -13.17
C ALA A 218 -10.38 15.94 -11.68
N GLU A 219 -10.03 14.71 -11.31
CA GLU A 219 -9.79 14.32 -9.91
C GLU A 219 -8.52 14.96 -9.36
N VAL A 220 -7.45 15.03 -10.15
CA VAL A 220 -6.23 15.77 -9.77
C VAL A 220 -6.52 17.25 -9.54
N ALA A 221 -7.28 17.90 -10.43
CA ALA A 221 -7.70 19.29 -10.26
C ALA A 221 -8.47 19.50 -8.94
N ARG A 222 -9.40 18.60 -8.62
CA ARG A 222 -10.15 18.67 -7.36
C ARG A 222 -9.28 18.44 -6.12
N GLN A 223 -8.31 17.52 -6.21
CA GLN A 223 -7.37 17.28 -5.11
C GLN A 223 -6.47 18.48 -4.89
N LEU A 224 -5.95 19.07 -5.97
CA LEU A 224 -5.21 20.33 -5.95
C LEU A 224 -6.03 21.44 -5.30
N ALA A 225 -7.27 21.64 -5.73
CA ALA A 225 -8.15 22.66 -5.17
C ALA A 225 -8.36 22.48 -3.66
N GLY A 226 -8.53 21.23 -3.21
CA GLY A 226 -8.65 20.90 -1.79
C GLY A 226 -7.39 21.19 -0.96
N ILE A 227 -6.20 20.94 -1.51
CA ILE A 227 -4.92 21.19 -0.83
C ILE A 227 -4.55 22.68 -0.83
N LEU A 228 -4.82 23.37 -1.95
CA LEU A 228 -4.52 24.79 -2.12
C LEU A 228 -5.57 25.70 -1.47
N ALA A 229 -6.77 25.18 -1.19
CA ALA A 229 -7.96 25.95 -0.79
C ALA A 229 -8.31 27.08 -1.78
N ALA A 230 -8.01 26.86 -3.07
CA ALA A 230 -8.24 27.78 -4.18
C ALA A 230 -8.33 26.99 -5.49
N GLU A 231 -9.01 27.53 -6.50
CA GLU A 231 -9.04 26.90 -7.83
C GLU A 231 -7.64 26.95 -8.48
N PRO A 232 -7.05 25.80 -8.86
CA PRO A 232 -5.73 25.77 -9.50
C PRO A 232 -5.81 26.18 -10.96
N ASP A 233 -4.77 26.86 -11.44
CA ASP A 233 -4.61 27.15 -12.87
C ASP A 233 -4.45 25.85 -13.68
N ASP A 234 -5.01 25.81 -14.90
CA ASP A 234 -4.95 24.63 -15.77
C ASP A 234 -3.51 24.17 -16.07
N SER A 235 -2.56 25.10 -16.18
CA SER A 235 -1.15 24.76 -16.39
C SER A 235 -0.53 24.01 -15.21
N LEU A 236 -0.94 24.35 -13.98
CA LEU A 236 -0.51 23.63 -12.78
C LEU A 236 -1.15 22.24 -12.72
N VAL A 237 -2.44 22.15 -13.07
CA VAL A 237 -3.14 20.86 -13.16
C VAL A 237 -2.44 19.94 -14.17
N ASP A 238 -2.07 20.46 -15.34
CA ASP A 238 -1.40 19.69 -16.39
C ASP A 238 0.01 19.25 -15.99
N ASP A 239 0.81 20.13 -15.36
CA ASP A 239 2.14 19.77 -14.85
C ASP A 239 2.03 18.66 -13.79
N VAL A 240 1.17 18.85 -12.79
CA VAL A 240 1.00 17.89 -11.69
C VAL A 240 0.41 16.58 -12.20
N PHE A 241 -0.59 16.60 -13.08
CA PHE A 241 -1.16 15.38 -13.66
C PHE A 241 -0.14 14.60 -14.48
N THR A 242 0.64 15.30 -15.31
CA THR A 242 1.69 14.66 -16.14
C THR A 242 2.76 14.02 -15.27
N ARG A 243 3.20 14.69 -14.19
CA ARG A 243 4.28 14.24 -13.32
C ARG A 243 3.85 13.17 -12.31
N SER A 244 2.63 13.25 -11.80
CA SER A 244 2.07 12.25 -10.88
C SER A 244 1.49 11.03 -11.60
N GLU A 245 1.22 11.15 -12.91
CA GLU A 245 0.41 10.21 -13.69
C GLU A 245 -0.93 9.87 -12.99
N GLY A 246 -1.46 10.78 -12.17
CA GLY A 246 -2.70 10.58 -11.40
C GLY A 246 -2.56 9.81 -10.08
N ASN A 247 -1.35 9.51 -9.61
CA ASN A 247 -1.17 8.91 -8.29
C ASN A 247 -1.44 9.95 -7.18
N ALA A 248 -2.44 9.68 -6.34
CA ALA A 248 -2.96 10.63 -5.35
C ALA A 248 -1.89 11.15 -4.37
N PHE A 249 -0.99 10.29 -3.92
CA PHE A 249 0.12 10.69 -3.04
C PHE A 249 1.13 11.60 -3.77
N PHE A 250 1.45 11.31 -5.03
CA PHE A 250 2.33 12.19 -5.80
C PHE A 250 1.68 13.54 -6.12
N VAL A 251 0.38 13.57 -6.42
CA VAL A 251 -0.34 14.85 -6.59
C VAL A 251 -0.15 15.72 -5.35
N GLU A 252 -0.34 15.14 -4.16
CA GLU A 252 -0.17 15.82 -2.89
C GLU A 252 1.25 16.35 -2.68
N GLU A 253 2.26 15.48 -2.82
CA GLU A 253 3.66 15.86 -2.59
C GLU A 253 4.16 16.90 -3.60
N LEU A 254 3.73 16.82 -4.86
CA LEU A 254 4.04 17.82 -5.89
C LEU A 254 3.40 19.18 -5.57
N THR A 255 2.17 19.17 -5.06
CA THR A 255 1.45 20.38 -4.67
C THR A 255 2.12 21.08 -3.49
N VAL A 256 2.51 20.31 -2.46
CA VAL A 256 3.20 20.84 -1.28
C VAL A 256 4.57 21.40 -1.65
N ALA A 257 5.31 20.71 -2.53
CA ALA A 257 6.60 21.18 -3.01
C ALA A 257 6.51 22.50 -3.79
N ALA A 258 5.47 22.66 -4.63
CA ALA A 258 5.22 23.88 -5.38
C ALA A 258 4.94 25.09 -4.46
N ARG A 259 4.16 24.89 -3.38
CA ARG A 259 3.88 25.95 -2.39
C ARG A 259 5.12 26.39 -1.62
N SER A 260 5.99 25.44 -1.27
CA SER A 260 7.20 25.70 -0.49
C SER A 260 8.37 26.26 -1.31
N GLY A 261 8.17 26.53 -2.60
CA GLY A 261 9.22 27.03 -3.49
C GLY A 261 10.35 26.04 -3.72
N CYS A 262 10.11 24.74 -3.52
CA CYS A 262 11.15 23.73 -3.59
C CYS A 262 11.61 23.53 -5.05
N HIS A 263 12.84 23.95 -5.37
CA HIS A 263 13.43 23.91 -6.72
C HIS A 263 13.47 22.51 -7.35
N THR A 264 13.35 21.47 -6.53
CA THR A 264 13.44 20.09 -6.97
C THR A 264 12.08 19.47 -7.27
N GLY A 265 11.00 20.15 -6.86
CA GLY A 265 9.63 19.74 -7.10
C GLY A 265 9.18 18.50 -6.33
N LEU A 266 9.82 18.12 -5.22
CA LEU A 266 9.30 17.20 -4.17
C LEU A 266 9.59 17.79 -2.78
N THR A 267 8.92 17.26 -1.76
CA THR A 267 9.31 17.46 -0.37
C THR A 267 10.60 16.69 -0.03
N ASP A 268 11.32 17.11 1.00
CA ASP A 268 12.51 16.41 1.48
C ASP A 268 12.17 15.01 2.02
N SER A 269 11.02 14.86 2.68
CA SER A 269 10.56 13.57 3.20
C SER A 269 10.32 12.53 2.10
N LEU A 270 9.70 12.94 0.98
CA LEU A 270 9.51 12.03 -0.15
C LEU A 270 10.83 11.70 -0.85
N ARG A 271 11.73 12.68 -0.97
CA ARG A 271 13.08 12.45 -1.50
C ARG A 271 13.82 11.39 -0.68
N ASP A 272 13.80 11.51 0.65
CA ASP A 272 14.48 10.59 1.55
C ASP A 272 13.88 9.17 1.48
N LEU A 273 12.54 9.07 1.41
CA LEU A 273 11.86 7.80 1.20
C LEU A 273 12.29 7.12 -0.11
N LEU A 274 12.33 7.88 -1.20
CA LEU A 274 12.75 7.36 -2.51
C LEU A 274 14.24 7.00 -2.54
N LEU A 275 15.10 7.73 -1.81
CA LEU A 275 16.51 7.40 -1.63
C LEU A 275 16.69 6.04 -0.98
N VAL A 276 16.01 5.80 0.15
CA VAL A 276 16.09 4.53 0.88
C VAL A 276 15.71 3.37 -0.04
N ARG A 277 14.67 3.54 -0.87
CA ARG A 277 14.26 2.50 -1.83
C ARG A 277 15.27 2.27 -2.95
N VAL A 278 15.88 3.33 -3.47
CA VAL A 278 16.95 3.20 -4.47
C VAL A 278 18.17 2.53 -3.87
N GLU A 279 18.57 2.89 -2.66
CA GLU A 279 19.73 2.32 -1.97
C GLU A 279 19.53 0.85 -1.59
N ALA A 280 18.30 0.43 -1.30
CA ALA A 280 17.95 -0.96 -1.04
C ALA A 280 18.05 -1.87 -2.30
N LEU A 281 18.17 -1.28 -3.49
CA LEU A 281 18.36 -2.05 -4.71
C LEU A 281 19.76 -2.67 -4.82
N PRO A 282 19.89 -3.82 -5.52
CA PRO A 282 21.21 -4.32 -5.96
C PRO A 282 21.95 -3.27 -6.81
N GLU A 283 23.28 -3.17 -6.71
CA GLU A 283 24.04 -2.06 -7.31
C GLU A 283 23.82 -1.93 -8.83
N ARG A 284 23.60 -3.05 -9.53
CA ARG A 284 23.26 -3.06 -10.97
C ARG A 284 21.95 -2.33 -11.27
N SER A 285 20.96 -2.46 -10.41
CA SER A 285 19.66 -1.78 -10.60
C SER A 285 19.78 -0.30 -10.26
N GLN A 286 20.55 0.07 -9.22
CA GLN A 286 20.88 1.46 -8.93
C GLN A 286 21.60 2.12 -10.11
N HIS A 287 22.56 1.42 -10.72
CA HIS A 287 23.28 1.91 -11.89
C HIS A 287 22.35 2.14 -13.08
N LEU A 288 21.37 1.26 -13.32
CA LEU A 288 20.38 1.44 -14.39
C LEU A 288 19.41 2.61 -14.11
N VAL A 289 19.05 2.85 -12.85
CA VAL A 289 18.29 4.04 -12.43
C VAL A 289 19.08 5.31 -12.72
N ARG A 290 20.38 5.33 -12.40
CA ARG A 290 21.30 6.44 -12.71
C ARG A 290 21.40 6.70 -14.22
N LEU A 291 21.63 5.66 -15.02
CA LEU A 291 21.69 5.78 -16.49
C LEU A 291 20.36 6.26 -17.10
N ALA A 292 19.22 5.86 -16.53
CA ALA A 292 17.91 6.36 -16.93
C ALA A 292 17.72 7.85 -16.56
N ALA A 293 18.25 8.28 -15.40
CA ALA A 293 18.29 9.68 -14.96
C ALA A 293 19.02 10.59 -15.93
N GLU A 294 20.16 10.10 -16.41
CA GLU A 294 21.12 10.83 -17.24
C GLU A 294 20.65 10.94 -18.70
N GLY A 295 19.52 10.33 -19.05
CA GLY A 295 18.98 10.34 -20.41
C GLY A 295 19.78 9.49 -21.41
N VAL A 296 20.73 8.68 -20.93
CA VAL A 296 21.61 7.82 -21.76
C VAL A 296 20.80 6.71 -22.47
N ILE A 297 19.65 6.35 -21.92
CA ILE A 297 18.73 5.37 -22.50
C ILE A 297 17.44 6.11 -22.89
N SER A 298 17.00 5.96 -24.15
CA SER A 298 15.70 6.53 -24.57
C SER A 298 14.58 5.97 -23.69
N PRO A 299 13.52 6.74 -23.37
CA PRO A 299 12.39 6.26 -22.57
C PRO A 299 11.78 4.95 -23.09
N LYS A 300 11.81 4.73 -24.42
CA LYS A 300 11.38 3.48 -25.08
C LYS A 300 12.31 2.29 -24.83
N THR A 301 13.61 2.52 -24.80
CA THR A 301 14.62 1.47 -24.60
C THR A 301 14.74 1.08 -23.13
N ALA A 302 14.55 2.05 -22.24
CA ALA A 302 14.45 1.82 -20.80
C ALA A 302 13.24 0.94 -20.49
N SER A 303 12.08 1.17 -21.13
CA SER A 303 10.84 0.41 -20.92
C SER A 303 10.96 -1.13 -20.97
N VAL A 304 11.89 -1.68 -21.76
CA VAL A 304 12.05 -3.15 -21.89
C VAL A 304 12.88 -3.74 -20.73
N HIS A 305 13.84 -2.99 -20.17
CA HIS A 305 14.66 -3.42 -19.03
C HIS A 305 14.14 -2.91 -17.67
N VAL A 306 13.36 -1.82 -17.68
CA VAL A 306 12.78 -1.15 -16.51
C VAL A 306 11.66 -1.97 -15.86
N SER A 307 11.01 -2.89 -16.59
CA SER A 307 10.00 -3.79 -15.97
C SER A 307 10.60 -4.70 -14.86
N HIS A 308 11.90 -5.01 -14.90
CA HIS A 308 12.60 -5.73 -13.83
C HIS A 308 13.14 -4.80 -12.73
N ILE A 309 13.28 -3.51 -13.00
CA ILE A 309 13.80 -2.51 -12.07
C ILE A 309 12.63 -1.89 -11.27
N LEU A 310 11.50 -1.57 -11.90
CA LEU A 310 10.26 -1.12 -11.23
C LEU A 310 9.75 -2.16 -10.23
N ALA A 311 9.81 -3.44 -10.60
CA ALA A 311 9.48 -4.55 -9.71
C ALA A 311 10.45 -4.74 -8.52
N LYS A 312 11.61 -4.07 -8.53
CA LYS A 312 12.57 -4.06 -7.42
C LYS A 312 12.62 -2.72 -6.67
N LEU A 313 12.14 -1.64 -7.30
CA LEU A 313 12.13 -0.28 -6.76
C LEU A 313 10.84 0.08 -6.01
N GLU A 314 9.79 -0.73 -6.10
CA GLU A 314 8.46 -0.41 -5.55
C GLU A 314 7.94 0.99 -5.98
N VAL A 315 8.18 1.34 -7.25
CA VAL A 315 7.66 2.57 -7.87
C VAL A 315 6.83 2.21 -9.09
N SER A 316 5.64 2.80 -9.19
CA SER A 316 4.54 2.33 -10.02
C SER A 316 4.54 2.94 -11.44
N THR A 317 5.43 3.93 -11.71
CA THR A 317 5.39 4.74 -12.95
C THR A 317 6.72 5.05 -13.61
N ARG A 318 6.64 5.39 -14.91
CA ARG A 318 7.77 5.86 -15.72
C ARG A 318 8.21 7.27 -15.28
N GLY A 319 7.25 8.12 -14.90
CA GLY A 319 7.51 9.45 -14.34
C GLY A 319 8.26 9.42 -13.02
N GLU A 320 7.91 8.51 -12.11
CA GLU A 320 8.53 8.38 -10.80
C GLU A 320 9.99 7.92 -10.87
N ALA A 321 10.32 6.92 -11.68
CA ALA A 321 11.70 6.47 -11.86
C ALA A 321 12.62 7.57 -12.47
N ALA A 322 12.13 8.31 -13.48
CA ALA A 322 12.88 9.42 -14.07
C ALA A 322 13.01 10.61 -13.10
N ALA A 323 11.96 10.89 -12.34
CA ALA A 323 11.91 11.99 -11.39
C ALA A 323 12.72 11.71 -10.12
N VAL A 324 12.83 10.47 -9.65
CA VAL A 324 13.75 10.06 -8.57
C VAL A 324 15.18 10.34 -9.01
N ALA A 325 15.57 9.85 -10.18
CA ALA A 325 16.97 9.77 -10.54
C ALA A 325 17.60 11.14 -10.88
N HIS A 326 16.86 12.04 -11.56
CA HIS A 326 17.29 13.42 -11.80
C HIS A 326 17.41 14.23 -10.50
N ARG A 327 16.63 13.87 -9.49
CA ARG A 327 16.43 14.67 -8.29
C ARG A 327 17.44 14.37 -7.19
N LEU A 328 18.00 13.15 -7.16
CA LEU A 328 19.03 12.73 -6.20
C LEU A 328 20.45 13.21 -6.50
N ARG A 329 20.64 14.07 -7.51
CA ARG A 329 21.98 14.50 -7.98
C ARG A 329 22.94 13.32 -8.18
N LEU A 330 22.41 12.19 -8.63
CA LEU A 330 23.25 11.07 -9.08
C LEU A 330 23.99 11.40 -10.38
N VAL A 331 23.76 12.60 -10.92
CA VAL A 331 24.50 13.24 -12.01
C VAL A 331 25.33 14.38 -11.43
N GLY A 332 26.66 14.29 -11.54
CA GLY A 332 27.58 15.39 -11.25
C GLY A 332 29.04 14.97 -11.09
N GLY A 333 29.80 14.99 -12.19
CA GLY A 333 31.26 14.86 -12.17
C GLY A 333 31.94 14.73 -13.54
N ALA A 334 31.63 15.60 -14.50
CA ALA A 334 32.46 15.77 -15.70
C ALA A 334 32.90 17.24 -15.80
N GLU A 335 33.90 17.61 -15.00
CA GLU A 335 34.72 18.79 -15.31
C GLU A 335 35.92 18.37 -16.15
N GLY A 336 36.19 19.16 -17.19
CA GLY A 336 37.05 18.83 -18.30
C GLY A 336 38.51 18.65 -17.94
N GLY A 337 39.08 17.53 -18.39
CA GLY A 337 40.52 17.37 -18.54
C GLY A 337 41.04 18.23 -19.69
N THR A 338 41.37 19.49 -19.43
CA THR A 338 42.29 20.24 -20.29
C THR A 338 43.70 19.71 -20.04
N GLY A 339 44.18 18.87 -20.95
CA GLY A 339 45.56 18.41 -20.98
C GLY A 339 46.52 19.57 -21.22
N SER A 340 47.27 19.96 -20.19
CA SER A 340 48.48 20.77 -20.31
C SER A 340 49.67 19.83 -20.52
N GLY A 341 49.85 19.35 -21.76
CA GLY A 341 51.11 18.76 -22.22
C GLY A 341 52.02 19.87 -22.73
N ARG A 342 52.95 20.34 -21.88
CA ARG A 342 54.11 21.12 -22.36
C ARG A 342 55.18 20.14 -22.83
N SER A 343 55.38 20.07 -24.14
CA SER A 343 56.61 19.60 -24.77
C SER A 343 56.99 20.59 -25.88
N GLU A 344 57.77 21.61 -25.52
CA GLU A 344 58.52 22.39 -26.51
C GLU A 344 59.85 21.68 -26.74
N GLY A 345 59.94 21.01 -27.89
CA GLY A 345 61.17 20.49 -28.48
C GLY A 345 61.40 21.24 -29.79
N GLU A 346 62.56 21.87 -29.87
CA GLU A 346 63.14 22.63 -30.98
C GLU A 346 62.92 22.03 -32.38
N THR A 347 62.77 22.89 -33.40
CA THR A 347 63.75 22.97 -34.51
C THR A 347 63.50 24.14 -35.48
N ARG A 348 64.48 25.05 -35.50
CA ARG A 348 65.20 25.65 -36.65
C ARG A 348 64.41 26.26 -37.84
N GLY A 349 64.72 27.54 -38.10
CA GLY A 349 65.60 27.86 -39.24
C GLY A 349 65.22 29.05 -40.13
N GLY A 350 66.07 30.10 -40.10
CA GLY A 350 66.36 31.06 -41.20
C GLY A 350 65.28 32.11 -41.51
N GLU A 351 65.53 33.35 -41.91
CA GLU A 351 66.69 34.12 -42.37
C GLU A 351 66.20 35.59 -42.48
N GLY A 352 67.10 36.59 -42.39
CA GLY A 352 66.86 37.86 -43.11
C GLY A 352 67.23 39.16 -42.41
N ARG A 353 68.52 39.48 -42.48
CA ARG A 353 69.19 40.81 -42.45
C ARG A 353 69.42 41.52 -41.12
#